data_AF-A0A8C0GE99-F1
#
_entry.id   AF-A0A8C0GE99-F1
#
_cell.length_a   1.000
_cell.length_b   1.000
_cell.length_c   1.000
_cell.angle_alpha   90.00
_cell.angle_beta   90.00
_cell.angle_gamma   90.00
#
_symmetry.space_group_name_H-M   'P 1'
#
loop_
_entity.id
_entity.type
_entity.pdbx_description
1 polymer ?
#
loop_
_entity_poly.entity_id
_entity_poly.type
_entity_poly.pdbx_seq_one_letter_code
_entity_poly.pdbx_strand_id
1 'polypeptide(L)'
;MPPNFSSISVDAHPPASTRTHLDNMANKKMEIFSPLEAVQICAVLEDCLDQLAILGYIMPVSYEGRTDISNVGASIFKILLFSFLANHLFSRAAKQSAVSSDNLRKVQADRQHASDVIAETLQEMQTSGTFQSLLQAVQREEERKSNFHTTIIRLGEEEGRKEIKSLQKRLQDVKKEKELELQNRNEMIAYLKDQLQEMKAKTDMESRYVKKDTELQVYQTQKKCSNAESDLFNEIEKLRIKTDEEIRVHVEIENFLRQQQMKLEEKLEYWMEKYEKDMESKQQELNTLKASKANDLAALQELAKQCRLFEQAIMEDRVEKEAARRKVEQDALELKSVKKLQAWWRGTMVRHNIGPYKALKKSKEDEPKGKDKGKKEKAGAKKRK
;
A
#
# COMPACT_ATOMS: atom_id res chain seq x y z
N MET A 1 -29.15 15.63 55.96
CA MET A 1 -29.69 16.37 57.11
C MET A 1 -29.04 17.75 57.17
N PRO A 2 -29.80 18.83 56.93
CA PRO A 2 -29.53 20.15 57.48
C PRO A 2 -30.50 20.45 58.66
N PRO A 3 -30.18 21.42 59.52
CA PRO A 3 -30.71 21.48 60.88
C PRO A 3 -32.10 22.13 60.97
N ASN A 4 -32.90 21.61 61.91
CA ASN A 4 -34.14 22.18 62.40
C ASN A 4 -33.93 23.62 62.86
N PHE A 5 -34.60 24.58 62.20
CA PHE A 5 -34.81 25.90 62.77
C PHE A 5 -36.08 25.89 63.60
N SER A 6 -35.86 26.03 64.90
CA SER A 6 -36.82 26.28 65.96
C SER A 6 -37.75 27.45 65.61
N SER A 7 -39.05 27.17 65.56
CA SER A 7 -40.11 28.17 65.65
C SER A 7 -40.16 28.72 67.07
N ILE A 8 -39.54 29.88 67.28
CA ILE A 8 -39.77 30.73 68.44
C ILE A 8 -41.16 31.34 68.27
N SER A 9 -42.14 30.76 68.98
CA SER A 9 -43.46 31.37 69.14
C SER A 9 -43.29 32.54 70.09
N VAL A 10 -43.10 33.74 69.52
CA VAL A 10 -43.21 34.98 70.29
C VAL A 10 -44.70 35.26 70.42
N ASP A 11 -45.32 34.64 71.43
CA ASP A 11 -46.60 35.10 71.96
C ASP A 11 -46.38 36.49 72.55
N ALA A 12 -46.45 37.50 71.69
CA ALA A 12 -46.62 38.88 72.08
C ALA A 12 -48.06 39.04 72.57
N HIS A 13 -48.35 38.53 73.77
CA HIS A 13 -49.49 38.98 74.51
C HIS A 13 -49.31 40.49 74.77
N PRO A 14 -50.21 41.35 74.28
CA PRO A 14 -50.16 42.76 74.65
C PRO A 14 -50.35 42.85 76.17
N PRO A 15 -49.65 43.78 76.85
CA PRO A 15 -49.71 43.85 78.30
C PRO A 15 -51.17 44.10 78.70
N ALA A 16 -51.77 43.12 79.37
CA ALA A 16 -53.10 43.18 79.98
C ALA A 16 -53.21 44.25 81.09
N SER A 17 -52.18 45.09 81.24
CA SER A 17 -52.00 45.99 82.37
C SER A 17 -52.78 47.30 82.27
N THR A 18 -53.30 47.67 81.09
CA THR A 18 -54.23 48.82 80.95
C THR A 18 -55.69 48.39 80.96
N ARG A 19 -55.99 47.20 80.42
CA ARG A 19 -57.35 46.63 80.35
C ARG A 19 -57.93 46.36 81.75
N THR A 20 -57.08 45.91 82.69
CA THR A 20 -57.49 45.62 84.07
C THR A 20 -57.77 46.87 84.92
N HIS A 21 -57.32 48.06 84.51
CA HIS A 21 -57.53 49.29 85.28
C HIS A 21 -58.86 49.99 84.92
N LEU A 22 -59.30 49.86 83.66
CA LEU A 22 -60.59 50.41 83.19
C LEU A 22 -61.76 49.46 83.44
N ASP A 23 -61.57 48.14 83.28
CA ASP A 23 -62.60 47.14 83.61
C ASP A 23 -62.91 47.10 85.12
N ASN A 24 -61.95 47.42 85.99
CA ASN A 24 -62.17 47.58 87.43
C ASN A 24 -62.91 48.87 87.81
N MET A 25 -62.95 49.90 86.95
CA MET A 25 -63.73 51.12 87.16
C MET A 25 -65.18 50.98 86.66
N ALA A 26 -65.42 50.17 85.62
CA ALA A 26 -66.76 49.93 85.09
C ALA A 26 -67.68 49.11 86.03
N ASN A 27 -67.11 48.38 87.00
CA ASN A 27 -67.85 47.48 87.90
C ASN A 27 -67.87 47.94 89.38
N LYS A 28 -67.44 49.17 89.67
CA LYS A 28 -67.53 49.78 91.00
C LYS A 28 -68.84 50.58 91.09
N LYS A 29 -69.66 50.34 92.11
CA LYS A 29 -70.88 51.11 92.40
C LYS A 29 -70.50 52.60 92.41
N MET A 30 -70.97 53.35 91.42
CA MET A 30 -70.46 54.70 91.15
C MET A 30 -70.74 55.61 92.33
N GLU A 31 -69.66 56.09 92.97
CA GLU A 31 -69.74 57.13 93.98
C GLU A 31 -70.20 58.39 93.26
N ILE A 32 -71.44 58.80 93.55
CA ILE A 32 -71.98 60.08 93.08
C ILE A 32 -71.10 61.15 93.71
N PHE A 33 -70.50 62.01 92.87
CA PHE A 33 -69.68 63.10 93.38
C PHE A 33 -70.50 63.97 94.33
N SER A 34 -69.88 64.41 95.43
CA SER A 34 -70.58 65.36 96.30
C SER A 34 -70.94 66.62 95.50
N PRO A 35 -72.01 67.34 95.86
CA PRO A 35 -72.45 68.51 95.08
C PRO A 35 -71.35 69.57 94.89
N LEU A 36 -70.42 69.67 95.84
CA LEU A 36 -69.29 70.58 95.75
C LEU A 36 -68.24 70.09 94.73
N GLU A 37 -67.92 68.80 94.75
CA GLU A 37 -66.98 68.19 93.79
C GLU A 37 -67.54 68.21 92.37
N ALA A 38 -68.82 67.93 92.20
CA ALA A 38 -69.49 68.00 90.89
C ALA A 38 -69.41 69.42 90.29
N VAL A 39 -69.66 70.46 91.10
CA VAL A 39 -69.55 71.86 90.65
C VAL A 39 -68.11 72.23 90.27
N GLN A 40 -67.13 71.78 91.05
CA GLN A 40 -65.71 72.00 90.73
C GLN A 40 -65.30 71.31 89.43
N ILE A 41 -65.75 70.06 89.21
CA ILE A 41 -65.46 69.31 87.98
C ILE A 41 -66.19 69.93 86.79
N CYS A 42 -67.44 70.36 86.94
CA CYS A 42 -68.20 71.06 85.90
C CYS A 42 -67.50 72.35 85.46
N ALA A 43 -67.00 73.15 86.40
CA ALA A 43 -66.25 74.38 86.06
C ALA A 43 -65.00 74.08 85.23
N VAL A 44 -64.30 72.97 85.50
CA VAL A 44 -63.14 72.54 84.72
C VAL A 44 -63.55 72.01 83.34
N LEU A 45 -64.63 71.24 83.25
CA LEU A 45 -65.14 70.73 81.97
C LEU A 45 -65.71 71.86 81.09
N GLU A 46 -66.35 72.87 81.68
CA GLU A 46 -66.81 74.10 81.01
C GLU A 46 -65.61 74.87 80.45
N ASP A 47 -64.57 75.12 81.26
CA ASP A 47 -63.34 75.76 80.79
C ASP A 47 -62.66 74.94 79.69
N CYS A 48 -62.69 73.60 79.77
CA CYS A 48 -62.18 72.72 78.72
C CYS A 48 -62.99 72.84 77.41
N LEU A 49 -64.31 72.95 77.48
CA LEU A 49 -65.16 73.16 76.31
C LEU A 49 -64.95 74.54 75.70
N ASP A 50 -64.82 75.57 76.52
CA ASP A 50 -64.51 76.92 76.09
C ASP A 50 -63.13 76.95 75.40
N GLN A 51 -62.13 76.29 75.97
CA GLN A 51 -60.81 76.15 75.36
C GLN A 51 -60.84 75.35 74.06
N LEU A 52 -61.62 74.26 73.97
CA LEU A 52 -61.79 73.49 72.74
C LEU A 52 -62.56 74.26 71.68
N ALA A 53 -63.54 75.09 72.07
CA ALA A 53 -64.26 75.98 71.19
C ALA A 53 -63.32 77.06 70.65
N ILE A 54 -62.54 77.71 71.52
CA ILE A 54 -61.49 78.66 71.15
C ILE A 54 -60.48 78.00 70.20
N LEU A 55 -60.03 76.78 70.50
CA LEU A 55 -59.14 76.01 69.62
C LEU A 55 -59.79 75.73 68.25
N GLY A 56 -61.11 75.50 68.20
CA GLY A 56 -61.86 75.33 66.96
C GLY A 56 -62.03 76.60 66.13
N TYR A 57 -62.16 77.76 66.79
CA TYR A 57 -62.18 79.08 66.13
C TYR A 57 -60.79 79.51 65.62
N ILE A 58 -59.76 79.15 66.39
CA ILE A 58 -58.36 79.35 66.04
C ILE A 58 -58.01 78.39 64.87
N MET A 59 -58.46 77.14 64.87
CA MET A 59 -58.11 76.12 63.87
C MET A 59 -59.28 75.71 62.95
N PRO A 60 -59.77 76.59 62.03
CA PRO A 60 -60.85 76.23 61.12
C PRO A 60 -60.38 75.26 60.02
N VAL A 61 -61.23 74.32 59.62
CA VAL A 61 -61.00 73.37 58.50
C VAL A 61 -60.85 74.11 57.17
N SER A 62 -61.33 75.36 57.12
CA SER A 62 -61.50 76.15 55.91
C SER A 62 -60.42 77.22 55.76
N TYR A 63 -59.23 76.84 55.29
CA TYR A 63 -58.42 77.74 54.45
C TYR A 63 -58.24 77.20 53.03
N GLU A 64 -59.00 76.19 52.63
CA GLU A 64 -59.21 75.88 51.22
C GLU A 64 -60.31 76.81 50.69
N GLY A 65 -59.99 78.08 50.38
CA GLY A 65 -60.94 78.91 49.63
C GLY A 65 -60.82 80.43 49.51
N ARG A 66 -59.81 81.14 50.05
CA ARG A 66 -59.64 82.58 49.75
C ARG A 66 -58.17 82.98 49.63
N THR A 67 -57.74 83.34 48.42
CA THR A 67 -56.37 83.71 48.08
C THR A 67 -55.97 85.16 48.37
N ASP A 68 -56.88 86.08 48.71
CA ASP A 68 -56.50 87.51 48.63
C ASP A 68 -56.55 88.32 49.95
N ILE A 69 -56.63 87.66 51.12
CA ILE A 69 -56.46 88.32 52.45
C ILE A 69 -55.54 87.50 53.39
N SER A 70 -54.95 86.42 52.88
CA SER A 70 -54.42 85.30 53.67
C SER A 70 -52.97 85.44 54.15
N ASN A 71 -52.29 86.57 53.93
CA ASN A 71 -50.90 86.75 54.39
C ASN A 71 -50.77 87.43 55.77
N VAL A 72 -51.79 88.19 56.19
CA VAL A 72 -51.82 88.81 57.53
C VAL A 72 -52.43 87.84 58.54
N GLY A 73 -53.50 87.12 58.17
CA GLY A 73 -54.15 86.12 59.01
C GLY A 73 -53.27 84.91 59.33
N ALA A 74 -52.60 84.31 58.34
CA ALA A 74 -51.72 83.15 58.56
C ALA A 74 -50.43 83.50 59.35
N SER A 75 -49.95 84.75 59.23
CA SER A 75 -48.79 85.24 59.99
C SER A 75 -49.15 85.55 61.43
N ILE A 76 -50.30 86.21 61.66
CA ILE A 76 -50.87 86.40 63.00
C ILE A 76 -51.20 85.06 63.64
N PHE A 77 -51.66 84.09 62.86
CA PHE A 77 -51.91 82.72 63.30
C PHE A 77 -50.63 82.00 63.75
N LYS A 78 -49.57 82.05 62.93
CA LYS A 78 -48.25 81.53 63.33
C LYS A 78 -47.73 82.21 64.59
N ILE A 79 -47.89 83.53 64.73
CA ILE A 79 -47.39 84.31 65.88
C ILE A 79 -48.20 84.03 67.16
N LEU A 80 -49.54 83.99 67.07
CA LEU A 80 -50.43 83.68 68.20
C LEU A 80 -50.30 82.22 68.61
N LEU A 81 -50.20 81.28 67.67
CA LEU A 81 -49.99 79.87 67.95
C LEU A 81 -48.59 79.64 68.56
N PHE A 82 -47.56 80.34 68.07
CA PHE A 82 -46.22 80.30 68.65
C PHE A 82 -46.18 80.91 70.06
N SER A 83 -46.90 82.01 70.30
CA SER A 83 -46.99 82.65 71.63
C SER A 83 -47.85 81.87 72.62
N PHE A 84 -48.90 81.19 72.16
CA PHE A 84 -49.79 80.38 72.99
C PHE A 84 -49.14 79.04 73.37
N LEU A 85 -48.46 78.39 72.41
CA LEU A 85 -47.66 77.18 72.67
C LEU A 85 -46.38 77.47 73.48
N ALA A 86 -45.87 78.70 73.49
CA ALA A 86 -44.69 79.07 74.26
C ALA A 86 -44.93 79.11 75.79
N ASN A 87 -46.18 79.26 76.25
CA ASN A 87 -46.51 79.48 77.66
C ASN A 87 -46.94 78.22 78.43
N HIS A 88 -47.11 77.07 77.79
CA HIS A 88 -47.39 75.81 78.51
C HIS A 88 -46.70 74.63 77.80
N LEU A 89 -45.63 74.11 78.45
CA LEU A 89 -44.91 72.87 78.13
C LEU A 89 -43.91 72.91 76.95
N PHE A 90 -42.67 73.27 77.30
CA PHE A 90 -41.42 72.55 76.96
C PHE A 90 -41.44 71.57 75.75
N SER A 91 -40.94 72.06 74.60
CA SER A 91 -39.98 71.40 73.69
C SER A 91 -40.10 69.89 73.42
N ARG A 92 -40.89 69.47 72.41
CA ARG A 92 -40.58 68.28 71.56
C ARG A 92 -41.36 68.16 70.24
N ALA A 93 -41.71 69.25 69.56
CA ALA A 93 -42.44 69.18 68.28
C ALA A 93 -41.78 69.91 67.10
N ALA A 94 -40.51 70.33 67.23
CA ALA A 94 -39.82 71.07 66.18
C ALA A 94 -39.30 70.21 65.00
N LYS A 95 -39.79 68.97 64.79
CA LYS A 95 -39.28 68.07 63.73
C LYS A 95 -40.33 67.32 62.91
N GLN A 96 -41.61 67.65 62.97
CA GLN A 96 -42.60 67.10 62.02
C GLN A 96 -43.38 68.22 61.31
N SER A 97 -42.93 68.45 60.08
CA SER A 97 -43.55 68.97 58.85
C SER A 97 -44.89 69.72 58.87
N ALA A 98 -45.00 70.65 57.92
CA ALA A 98 -46.23 71.22 57.37
C ALA A 98 -47.50 70.37 57.59
N VAL A 99 -48.51 70.98 58.20
CA VAL A 99 -49.83 70.39 58.44
C VAL A 99 -50.50 70.11 57.09
N SER A 100 -50.57 68.84 56.66
CA SER A 100 -51.35 68.41 55.48
C SER A 100 -52.86 68.64 55.73
N SER A 101 -53.65 68.93 54.68
CA SER A 101 -55.09 69.16 54.81
C SER A 101 -55.83 67.94 55.39
N ASP A 102 -55.35 66.73 55.14
CA ASP A 102 -55.87 65.49 55.76
C ASP A 102 -55.58 65.42 57.27
N ASN A 103 -54.38 65.87 57.69
CA ASN A 103 -54.04 65.94 59.11
C ASN A 103 -54.89 67.01 59.81
N LEU A 104 -55.19 68.13 59.15
CA LEU A 104 -56.05 69.20 59.69
C LEU A 104 -57.51 68.74 59.81
N ARG A 105 -58.05 68.05 58.80
CA ARG A 105 -59.40 67.45 58.87
C ARG A 105 -59.50 66.42 59.99
N LYS A 106 -58.47 65.59 60.16
CA LYS A 106 -58.40 64.63 61.26
C LYS A 106 -58.33 65.34 62.62
N VAL A 107 -57.46 66.33 62.80
CA VAL A 107 -57.34 67.11 64.04
C VAL A 107 -58.66 67.81 64.39
N GLN A 108 -59.38 68.37 63.40
CA GLN A 108 -60.68 68.97 63.68
C GLN A 108 -61.74 67.92 64.04
N ALA A 109 -61.77 66.77 63.36
CA ALA A 109 -62.68 65.69 63.70
C ALA A 109 -62.41 65.16 65.12
N ASP A 110 -61.13 64.98 65.48
CA ASP A 110 -60.69 64.56 66.82
C ASP A 110 -61.04 65.64 67.87
N ARG A 111 -60.86 66.93 67.56
CA ARG A 111 -61.26 68.06 68.42
C ARG A 111 -62.77 68.08 68.64
N GLN A 112 -63.55 67.97 67.58
CA GLN A 112 -65.02 67.98 67.67
C GLN A 112 -65.50 66.76 68.47
N HIS A 113 -64.93 65.59 68.22
CA HIS A 113 -65.22 64.39 68.99
C HIS A 113 -64.89 64.56 70.48
N ALA A 114 -63.71 65.11 70.83
CA ALA A 114 -63.35 65.41 72.21
C ALA A 114 -64.32 66.44 72.85
N SER A 115 -64.72 67.46 72.09
CA SER A 115 -65.70 68.46 72.52
C SER A 115 -67.06 67.83 72.79
N ASP A 116 -67.54 66.94 71.92
CA ASP A 116 -68.82 66.27 72.08
C ASP A 116 -68.82 65.35 73.31
N VAL A 117 -67.73 64.59 73.51
CA VAL A 117 -67.57 63.72 74.68
C VAL A 117 -67.50 64.51 75.99
N ILE A 118 -66.75 65.62 76.02
CA ILE A 118 -66.64 66.47 77.20
C ILE A 118 -67.97 67.19 77.48
N ALA A 119 -68.71 67.60 76.45
CA ALA A 119 -70.03 68.22 76.60
C ALA A 119 -71.05 67.23 77.15
N GLU A 120 -71.05 65.99 76.65
CA GLU A 120 -71.89 64.90 77.16
C GLU A 120 -71.53 64.57 78.62
N THR A 121 -70.23 64.55 78.95
CA THR A 121 -69.74 64.32 80.32
C THR A 121 -70.09 65.47 81.26
N LEU A 122 -69.98 66.72 80.80
CA LEU A 122 -70.36 67.91 81.57
C LEU A 122 -71.86 67.89 81.87
N GLN A 123 -72.68 67.62 80.86
CA GLN A 123 -74.13 67.52 81.03
C GLN A 123 -74.49 66.41 82.03
N GLU A 124 -73.86 65.23 81.90
CA GLU A 124 -74.06 64.11 82.83
C GLU A 124 -73.61 64.46 84.27
N MET A 125 -72.49 65.17 84.42
CA MET A 125 -71.97 65.62 85.71
C MET A 125 -72.93 66.63 86.37
N GLN A 126 -73.52 67.54 85.59
CA GLN A 126 -74.50 68.53 86.08
C GLN A 126 -75.84 67.89 86.48
N THR A 127 -76.33 66.90 85.73
CA THR A 127 -77.66 66.31 85.99
C THR A 127 -77.64 65.19 87.02
N SER A 128 -76.57 64.39 87.03
CA SER A 128 -76.53 63.10 87.70
C SER A 128 -75.32 62.93 88.62
N GLY A 129 -74.31 63.83 88.52
CA GLY A 129 -73.07 63.74 89.29
C GLY A 129 -72.20 62.54 88.90
N THR A 130 -72.24 62.12 87.63
CA THR A 130 -71.60 60.90 87.11
C THR A 130 -70.81 61.16 85.82
N PHE A 131 -69.95 60.22 85.39
CA PHE A 131 -69.07 60.37 84.21
C PHE A 131 -69.05 59.12 83.28
N GLN A 132 -70.14 58.37 83.23
CA GLN A 132 -70.24 57.12 82.46
C GLN A 132 -70.09 57.34 80.95
N SER A 133 -70.56 58.47 80.43
CA SER A 133 -70.43 58.86 79.02
C SER A 133 -68.98 58.89 78.55
N LEU A 134 -68.06 59.48 79.34
CA LEU A 134 -66.62 59.47 79.07
C LEU A 134 -66.05 58.04 79.04
N LEU A 135 -66.43 57.21 80.02
CA LEU A 135 -65.96 55.83 80.09
C LEU A 135 -66.41 55.01 78.86
N GLN A 136 -67.67 55.17 78.45
CA GLN A 136 -68.21 54.52 77.25
C GLN A 136 -67.57 55.06 75.96
N ALA A 137 -67.24 56.35 75.90
CA ALA A 137 -66.53 56.93 74.75
C ALA A 137 -65.11 56.38 74.62
N VAL A 138 -64.38 56.28 75.73
CA VAL A 138 -63.03 55.68 75.76
C VAL A 138 -63.08 54.20 75.39
N GLN A 139 -64.02 53.43 75.95
CA GLN A 139 -64.21 52.02 75.61
C GLN A 139 -64.52 51.82 74.12
N ARG A 140 -65.43 52.62 73.54
CA ARG A 140 -65.75 52.57 72.10
C ARG A 140 -64.52 52.85 71.22
N GLU A 141 -63.65 53.77 71.63
CA GLU A 141 -62.42 54.08 70.88
C GLU A 141 -61.40 52.95 70.99
N GLU A 142 -61.20 52.40 72.20
CA GLU A 142 -60.32 51.24 72.42
C GLU A 142 -60.80 50.03 71.61
N GLU A 143 -62.10 49.77 71.56
CA GLU A 143 -62.71 48.75 70.70
C GLU A 143 -62.48 49.03 69.22
N ARG A 144 -62.68 50.27 68.78
CA ARG A 144 -62.45 50.67 67.37
C ARG A 144 -60.99 50.46 66.96
N LYS A 145 -60.03 50.85 67.80
CA LYS A 145 -58.60 50.61 67.57
C LYS A 145 -58.30 49.12 67.53
N SER A 146 -58.81 48.33 68.48
CA SER A 146 -58.62 46.89 68.52
C SER A 146 -59.16 46.20 67.26
N ASN A 147 -60.36 46.57 66.82
CA ASN A 147 -61.00 46.05 65.60
C ASN A 147 -60.23 46.41 64.32
N PHE A 148 -59.67 47.61 64.25
CA PHE A 148 -58.86 48.03 63.11
C PHE A 148 -57.53 47.25 63.04
N HIS A 149 -56.84 47.10 64.17
CA HIS A 149 -55.59 46.33 64.24
C HIS A 149 -55.83 44.85 63.90
N THR A 150 -56.87 44.24 64.44
CA THR A 150 -57.22 42.85 64.11
C THR A 150 -57.57 42.68 62.64
N THR A 151 -58.27 43.64 62.02
CA THR A 151 -58.61 43.57 60.58
C THR A 151 -57.37 43.69 59.69
N ILE A 152 -56.45 44.61 59.99
CA ILE A 152 -55.21 44.79 59.23
C ILE A 152 -54.33 43.55 59.33
N ILE A 153 -54.12 43.04 60.54
CA ILE A 153 -53.30 41.84 60.78
C ILE A 153 -53.91 40.65 60.02
N ARG A 154 -55.23 40.45 60.11
CA ARG A 154 -55.93 39.35 59.44
C ARG A 154 -55.79 39.40 57.92
N LEU A 155 -55.98 40.57 57.29
CA LEU A 155 -55.88 40.70 55.84
C LEU A 155 -54.45 40.46 55.33
N GLY A 156 -53.44 41.09 55.95
CA GLY A 156 -52.05 40.90 55.56
C GLY A 156 -51.55 39.47 55.76
N GLU A 157 -51.95 38.82 56.86
CA GLU A 157 -51.63 37.40 57.09
C GLU A 157 -52.33 36.47 56.08
N GLU A 158 -53.57 36.77 55.70
CA GLU A 158 -54.33 35.98 54.74
C GLU A 158 -53.70 36.05 53.33
N GLU A 159 -53.30 37.25 52.90
CA GLU A 159 -52.58 37.47 51.64
C GLU A 159 -51.22 36.77 51.64
N GLY A 160 -50.43 36.94 52.72
CA GLY A 160 -49.15 36.25 52.89
C GLY A 160 -49.30 34.72 52.87
N ARG A 161 -50.33 34.17 53.53
CA ARG A 161 -50.64 32.73 53.47
C ARG A 161 -51.04 32.27 52.07
N LYS A 162 -51.83 33.06 51.33
CA LYS A 162 -52.20 32.74 49.94
C LYS A 162 -50.98 32.73 49.03
N GLU A 163 -50.10 33.71 49.16
CA GLU A 163 -48.88 33.81 48.36
C GLU A 163 -47.92 32.67 48.67
N ILE A 164 -47.67 32.36 49.95
CA ILE A 164 -46.88 31.20 50.38
C ILE A 164 -47.45 29.91 49.80
N LYS A 165 -48.77 29.68 49.88
CA LYS A 165 -49.42 28.49 49.29
C LYS A 165 -49.23 28.42 47.78
N SER A 166 -49.36 29.55 47.07
CA SER A 166 -49.19 29.60 45.62
C SER A 166 -47.74 29.28 45.20
N LEU A 167 -46.76 29.80 45.94
CA LEU A 167 -45.34 29.56 45.73
C LEU A 167 -44.98 28.12 46.06
N GLN A 168 -45.50 27.57 47.17
CA GLN A 168 -45.34 26.16 47.53
C GLN A 168 -45.89 25.24 46.43
N LYS A 169 -47.06 25.55 45.86
CA LYS A 169 -47.65 24.79 44.76
C LYS A 169 -46.78 24.86 43.50
N ARG A 170 -46.38 26.06 43.07
CA ARG A 170 -45.48 26.23 41.91
C ARG A 170 -44.17 25.45 42.09
N LEU A 171 -43.60 25.50 43.28
CA LEU A 171 -42.36 24.78 43.60
C LEU A 171 -42.55 23.26 43.55
N GLN A 172 -43.71 22.75 44.00
CA GLN A 172 -44.04 21.33 43.88
C GLN A 172 -44.27 20.91 42.43
N ASP A 173 -44.96 21.73 41.63
CA ASP A 173 -45.23 21.45 40.22
C ASP A 173 -43.94 21.40 39.41
N VAL A 174 -43.03 22.37 39.59
CA VAL A 174 -41.70 22.36 38.97
C VAL A 174 -40.89 21.13 39.39
N LYS A 175 -40.94 20.72 40.67
CA LYS A 175 -40.27 19.48 41.12
C LYS A 175 -40.81 18.24 40.39
N LYS A 176 -42.13 18.12 40.24
CA LYS A 176 -42.75 17.00 39.53
C LYS A 176 -42.39 16.99 38.04
N GLU A 177 -42.38 18.17 37.41
CA GLU A 177 -41.98 18.31 36.01
C GLU A 177 -40.52 17.89 35.81
N LYS A 178 -39.61 18.33 36.68
CA LYS A 178 -38.20 17.93 36.61
C LYS A 178 -37.98 16.45 36.88
N GLU A 179 -38.75 15.86 37.78
CA GLU A 179 -38.71 14.42 38.02
C GLU A 179 -39.14 13.62 36.77
N LEU A 180 -40.23 14.04 36.12
CA LEU A 180 -40.67 13.44 34.84
C LEU A 180 -39.64 13.62 33.72
N GLU A 181 -39.02 14.80 33.62
CA GLU A 181 -37.97 15.07 32.64
C GLU A 181 -36.74 14.16 32.87
N LEU A 182 -36.34 13.96 34.14
CA LEU A 182 -35.27 13.04 34.51
C LEU A 182 -35.62 11.59 34.19
N GLN A 183 -36.84 11.15 34.46
CA GLN A 183 -37.32 9.81 34.12
C GLN A 183 -37.27 9.57 32.60
N ASN A 184 -37.81 10.49 31.80
CA ASN A 184 -37.77 10.40 30.33
C ASN A 184 -36.33 10.36 29.80
N ARG A 185 -35.43 11.20 30.35
CA ARG A 185 -34.00 11.16 30.00
C ARG A 185 -33.33 9.84 30.38
N ASN A 186 -33.66 9.28 31.55
CA ASN A 186 -33.13 7.99 31.98
C ASN A 186 -33.60 6.85 31.08
N GLU A 187 -34.86 6.86 30.65
CA GLU A 187 -35.40 5.90 29.68
C GLU A 187 -34.69 6.01 28.32
N MET A 188 -34.47 7.23 27.83
CA MET A 188 -33.69 7.46 26.61
C MET A 188 -32.25 6.95 26.73
N ILE A 189 -31.60 7.19 27.87
CA ILE A 189 -30.24 6.68 28.13
C ILE A 189 -30.23 5.14 28.13
N ALA A 190 -31.25 4.49 28.71
CA ALA A 190 -31.36 3.03 28.70
C ALA A 190 -31.53 2.50 27.26
N TYR A 191 -32.45 3.08 26.48
CA TYR A 191 -32.66 2.72 25.08
C TYR A 191 -31.39 2.86 24.22
N LEU A 192 -30.69 3.98 24.34
CA LEU A 192 -29.45 4.23 23.59
C LEU A 192 -28.32 3.27 24.01
N LYS A 193 -28.26 2.88 25.29
CA LYS A 193 -27.31 1.86 25.75
C LYS A 193 -27.61 0.49 25.16
N ASP A 194 -28.87 0.10 25.11
CA ASP A 194 -29.30 -1.19 24.54
C ASP A 194 -29.00 -1.24 23.04
N GLN A 195 -29.32 -0.17 22.29
CA GLN A 195 -28.95 -0.06 20.87
C GLN A 195 -27.45 -0.14 20.64
N LEU A 196 -26.65 0.52 21.49
CA LEU A 196 -25.20 0.49 21.37
C LEU A 196 -24.65 -0.92 21.63
N GLN A 197 -25.17 -1.63 22.64
CA GLN A 197 -24.80 -3.02 22.90
C GLN A 197 -25.21 -3.96 21.76
N GLU A 198 -26.41 -3.79 21.21
CA GLU A 198 -26.88 -4.56 20.05
C GLU A 198 -25.98 -4.34 18.82
N MET A 199 -25.70 -3.08 18.48
CA MET A 199 -24.83 -2.72 17.35
C MET A 199 -23.41 -3.26 17.54
N LYS A 200 -22.88 -3.23 18.77
CA LYS A 200 -21.57 -3.80 19.08
C LYS A 200 -21.56 -5.32 18.90
N ALA A 201 -22.55 -6.02 19.46
CA ALA A 201 -22.66 -7.47 19.31
C ALA A 201 -22.81 -7.90 17.85
N LYS A 202 -23.62 -7.16 17.08
CA LYS A 202 -23.81 -7.38 15.63
C LYS A 202 -22.52 -7.17 14.86
N THR A 203 -21.84 -6.05 15.08
CA THR A 203 -20.56 -5.73 14.40
C THR A 203 -19.48 -6.76 14.74
N ASP A 204 -19.38 -7.18 16.00
CA ASP A 204 -18.41 -8.20 16.42
C ASP A 204 -18.69 -9.59 15.80
N MET A 205 -19.98 -9.96 15.66
CA MET A 205 -20.38 -11.18 14.94
C MET A 205 -20.05 -11.09 13.44
N GLU A 206 -20.43 -10.00 12.78
CA GLU A 206 -20.18 -9.77 11.35
C GLU A 206 -18.68 -9.75 11.04
N SER A 207 -17.88 -9.06 11.86
CA SER A 207 -16.42 -9.03 11.73
C SER A 207 -15.80 -10.43 11.79
N ARG A 208 -16.21 -11.26 12.76
CA ARG A 208 -15.74 -12.65 12.87
C ARG A 208 -16.18 -13.51 11.69
N TYR A 209 -17.41 -13.32 11.21
CA TYR A 209 -17.91 -14.04 10.04
C TYR A 209 -17.10 -13.69 8.78
N VAL A 210 -16.94 -12.40 8.48
CA VAL A 210 -16.18 -11.93 7.32
C VAL A 210 -14.72 -12.39 7.40
N LYS A 211 -14.10 -12.31 8.58
CA LYS A 211 -12.73 -12.81 8.77
C LYS A 211 -12.63 -14.32 8.47
N LYS A 212 -13.55 -15.12 8.99
CA LYS A 212 -13.54 -16.57 8.77
C LYS A 212 -13.83 -16.94 7.31
N ASP A 213 -14.75 -16.24 6.67
CA ASP A 213 -15.09 -16.42 5.26
C ASP A 213 -13.91 -16.09 4.34
N THR A 214 -13.25 -14.94 4.56
CA THR A 214 -12.06 -14.54 3.81
C THR A 214 -10.88 -15.49 4.04
N GLU A 215 -10.61 -15.91 5.27
CA GLU A 215 -9.60 -16.94 5.60
C GLU A 215 -9.88 -18.26 4.87
N LEU A 216 -11.14 -18.72 4.85
CA LEU A 216 -11.53 -19.93 4.15
C LEU A 216 -11.31 -19.79 2.63
N GLN A 217 -11.69 -18.65 2.05
CA GLN A 217 -11.51 -18.39 0.63
C GLN A 217 -10.03 -18.39 0.23
N VAL A 218 -9.18 -17.75 1.04
CA VAL A 218 -7.72 -17.76 0.85
C VAL A 218 -7.19 -19.19 0.95
N TYR A 219 -7.56 -19.94 1.99
CA TYR A 219 -7.14 -21.33 2.17
C TYR A 219 -7.55 -22.22 0.99
N GLN A 220 -8.81 -22.12 0.54
CA GLN A 220 -9.30 -22.89 -0.61
C GLN A 220 -8.54 -22.55 -1.88
N THR A 221 -8.30 -21.25 -2.14
CA THR A 221 -7.57 -20.79 -3.32
C THR A 221 -6.13 -21.30 -3.28
N GLN A 222 -5.46 -21.13 -2.14
CA GLN A 222 -4.10 -21.63 -1.93
C GLN A 222 -4.03 -23.14 -2.13
N LYS A 223 -5.01 -23.91 -1.64
CA LYS A 223 -5.05 -25.36 -1.80
C LYS A 223 -5.23 -25.77 -3.27
N LYS A 224 -6.10 -25.07 -4.01
CA LYS A 224 -6.28 -25.29 -5.46
C LYS A 224 -5.00 -25.01 -6.23
N CYS A 225 -4.34 -23.88 -5.95
CA CYS A 225 -3.06 -23.54 -6.57
C CYS A 225 -1.99 -24.58 -6.25
N SER A 226 -1.83 -24.95 -4.97
CA SER A 226 -0.84 -25.95 -4.54
C SER A 226 -1.07 -27.33 -5.18
N ASN A 227 -2.32 -27.75 -5.35
CA ASN A 227 -2.61 -29.00 -6.05
C ASN A 227 -2.24 -28.91 -7.54
N ALA A 228 -2.62 -27.82 -8.22
CA ALA A 228 -2.27 -27.61 -9.63
C ALA A 228 -0.75 -27.50 -9.85
N GLU A 229 -0.04 -26.82 -8.94
CA GLU A 229 1.42 -26.78 -8.92
C GLU A 229 2.00 -28.19 -8.77
N SER A 230 1.49 -28.99 -7.82
CA SER A 230 1.94 -30.37 -7.64
C SER A 230 1.71 -31.23 -8.88
N ASP A 231 0.59 -31.06 -9.58
CA ASP A 231 0.29 -31.77 -10.81
C ASP A 231 1.28 -31.40 -11.93
N LEU A 232 1.59 -30.11 -12.06
CA LEU A 232 2.59 -29.62 -13.02
C LEU A 232 4.00 -30.14 -12.67
N PHE A 233 4.38 -30.15 -11.39
CA PHE A 233 5.65 -30.73 -10.94
C PHE A 233 5.75 -32.22 -11.29
N ASN A 234 4.68 -32.98 -11.07
CA ASN A 234 4.63 -34.39 -11.44
C ASN A 234 4.78 -34.59 -12.95
N GLU A 235 4.20 -33.70 -13.77
CA GLU A 235 4.33 -33.78 -15.22
C GLU A 235 5.74 -33.42 -15.70
N ILE A 236 6.36 -32.38 -15.11
CA ILE A 236 7.75 -32.02 -15.38
C ILE A 236 8.67 -33.20 -15.08
N GLU A 237 8.50 -33.87 -13.94
CA GLU A 237 9.36 -35.01 -13.58
C GLU A 237 9.15 -36.20 -14.52
N LYS A 238 7.92 -36.50 -14.94
CA LYS A 238 7.65 -37.52 -15.97
C LYS A 238 8.33 -37.20 -17.30
N LEU A 239 8.25 -35.94 -17.75
CA LEU A 239 8.88 -35.51 -19.00
C LEU A 239 10.41 -35.59 -18.91
N ARG A 240 10.96 -35.27 -17.75
CA ARG A 240 12.39 -35.40 -17.47
C ARG A 240 12.85 -36.86 -17.58
N ILE A 241 12.15 -37.79 -16.93
CA ILE A 241 12.46 -39.22 -17.01
C ILE A 241 12.42 -39.72 -18.46
N LYS A 242 11.39 -39.34 -19.24
CA LYS A 242 11.30 -39.70 -20.67
C LYS A 242 12.45 -39.14 -21.49
N THR A 243 12.85 -37.90 -21.21
CA THR A 243 13.99 -37.26 -21.89
C THR A 243 15.27 -38.03 -21.60
N ASP A 244 15.51 -38.41 -20.34
CA ASP A 244 16.69 -39.20 -19.96
C ASP A 244 16.68 -40.59 -20.62
N GLU A 245 15.52 -41.22 -20.74
CA GLU A 245 15.34 -42.48 -21.47
C GLU A 245 15.65 -42.34 -22.97
N GLU A 246 15.13 -41.29 -23.61
CA GLU A 246 15.41 -40.99 -25.02
C GLU A 246 16.90 -40.72 -25.27
N ILE A 247 17.56 -39.96 -24.39
CA ILE A 247 19.00 -39.71 -24.45
C ILE A 247 19.77 -41.04 -24.36
N ARG A 248 19.41 -41.92 -23.41
CA ARG A 248 20.06 -43.22 -23.26
C ARG A 248 19.92 -44.07 -24.52
N VAL A 249 18.70 -44.21 -25.04
CA VAL A 249 18.45 -44.99 -26.27
C VAL A 249 19.18 -44.39 -27.46
N HIS A 250 19.21 -43.06 -27.59
CA HIS A 250 19.95 -42.39 -28.67
C HIS A 250 21.44 -42.72 -28.63
N VAL A 251 22.06 -42.64 -27.44
CA VAL A 251 23.48 -42.99 -27.24
C VAL A 251 23.74 -44.46 -27.61
N GLU A 252 22.87 -45.38 -27.22
CA GLU A 252 23.00 -46.80 -27.57
C GLU A 252 22.91 -47.03 -29.09
N ILE A 253 21.97 -46.38 -29.77
CA ILE A 253 21.84 -46.44 -31.24
C ILE A 253 23.07 -45.85 -31.92
N GLU A 254 23.54 -44.68 -31.48
CA GLU A 254 24.73 -44.05 -32.04
C GLU A 254 25.96 -44.93 -31.88
N ASN A 255 26.16 -45.53 -30.69
CA ASN A 255 27.24 -46.48 -30.44
C ASN A 255 27.16 -47.70 -31.37
N PHE A 256 25.96 -48.26 -31.56
CA PHE A 256 25.76 -49.36 -32.50
C PHE A 256 26.15 -48.96 -33.94
N LEU A 257 25.68 -47.80 -34.42
CA LEU A 257 25.99 -47.32 -35.76
C LEU A 257 27.50 -47.06 -35.95
N ARG A 258 28.14 -46.43 -34.96
CA ARG A 258 29.61 -46.22 -34.96
C ARG A 258 30.37 -47.54 -35.04
N GLN A 259 29.94 -48.57 -34.32
CA GLN A 259 30.56 -49.90 -34.41
C GLN A 259 30.38 -50.55 -35.78
N GLN A 260 29.22 -50.39 -36.43
CA GLN A 260 29.00 -50.91 -37.78
C GLN A 260 29.84 -50.16 -38.81
N GLN A 261 29.93 -48.84 -38.68
CA GLN A 261 30.79 -48.01 -39.53
C GLN A 261 32.25 -48.45 -39.40
N MET A 262 32.76 -48.62 -38.18
CA MET A 262 34.14 -49.09 -37.93
C MET A 262 34.41 -50.44 -38.59
N LYS A 263 33.49 -51.40 -38.51
CA LYS A 263 33.61 -52.71 -39.20
C LYS A 263 33.65 -52.60 -40.72
N LEU A 264 32.98 -51.61 -41.31
CA LEU A 264 33.02 -51.36 -42.75
C LEU A 264 34.32 -50.67 -43.14
N GLU A 265 34.79 -49.72 -42.34
CA GLU A 265 36.07 -49.04 -42.52
C GLU A 265 37.25 -50.03 -42.45
N GLU A 266 37.26 -50.94 -41.49
CA GLU A 266 38.26 -52.02 -41.39
C GLU A 266 38.27 -52.92 -42.64
N LYS A 267 37.09 -53.28 -43.16
CA LYS A 267 36.99 -54.07 -44.41
C LYS A 267 37.48 -53.28 -45.62
N LEU A 268 37.16 -51.99 -45.67
CA LEU A 268 37.60 -51.10 -46.75
C LEU A 268 39.13 -51.00 -46.74
N GLU A 269 39.73 -50.76 -45.58
CA GLU A 269 41.18 -50.73 -45.39
C GLU A 269 41.84 -52.04 -45.85
N TYR A 270 41.29 -53.19 -45.42
CA TYR A 270 41.77 -54.50 -45.87
C TYR A 270 41.75 -54.64 -47.40
N TRP A 271 40.66 -54.23 -48.06
CA TRP A 271 40.54 -54.34 -49.51
C TRP A 271 41.43 -53.34 -50.26
N MET A 272 41.64 -52.13 -49.71
CA MET A 272 42.59 -51.17 -50.27
C MET A 272 44.01 -51.71 -50.21
N GLU A 273 44.46 -52.19 -49.03
CA GLU A 273 45.80 -52.77 -48.86
C GLU A 273 46.00 -53.98 -49.77
N LYS A 274 45.00 -54.85 -49.89
CA LYS A 274 45.05 -55.98 -50.81
C LYS A 274 45.18 -55.54 -52.27
N TYR A 275 44.37 -54.57 -52.69
CA TYR A 275 44.42 -54.04 -54.05
C TYR A 275 45.78 -53.42 -54.36
N GLU A 276 46.34 -52.63 -53.45
CA GLU A 276 47.67 -52.04 -53.59
C GLU A 276 48.75 -53.12 -53.73
N LYS A 277 48.76 -54.13 -52.84
CA LYS A 277 49.70 -55.26 -52.92
C LYS A 277 49.60 -56.04 -54.22
N ASP A 278 48.38 -56.35 -54.66
CA ASP A 278 48.15 -57.08 -55.91
C ASP A 278 48.59 -56.24 -57.13
N MET A 279 48.32 -54.93 -57.11
CA MET A 279 48.78 -53.99 -58.14
C MET A 279 50.31 -53.88 -58.18
N GLU A 280 50.98 -53.76 -57.03
CA GLU A 280 52.43 -53.75 -56.93
C GLU A 280 53.04 -55.06 -57.43
N SER A 281 52.48 -56.20 -57.03
CA SER A 281 52.91 -57.53 -57.48
C SER A 281 52.81 -57.65 -59.00
N LYS A 282 51.68 -57.25 -59.60
CA LYS A 282 51.49 -57.26 -61.05
C LYS A 282 52.41 -56.27 -61.77
N GLN A 283 52.64 -55.11 -61.18
CA GLN A 283 53.58 -54.12 -61.71
C GLN A 283 55.02 -54.66 -61.69
N GLN A 284 55.42 -55.37 -60.64
CA GLN A 284 56.71 -56.04 -60.53
C GLN A 284 56.86 -57.16 -61.58
N GLU A 285 55.87 -58.06 -61.71
CA GLU A 285 55.86 -59.10 -62.76
C GLU A 285 55.98 -58.49 -64.16
N LEU A 286 55.26 -57.40 -64.43
CA LEU A 286 55.32 -56.71 -65.71
C LEU A 286 56.69 -56.09 -65.95
N ASN A 287 57.33 -55.53 -64.92
CA ASN A 287 58.67 -54.97 -65.01
C ASN A 287 59.74 -56.06 -65.24
N THR A 288 59.65 -57.20 -64.55
CA THR A 288 60.58 -58.32 -64.75
C THR A 288 60.43 -58.92 -66.14
N LEU A 289 59.20 -59.09 -66.64
CA LEU A 289 58.95 -59.58 -68.00
C LEU A 289 59.48 -58.60 -69.06
N LYS A 290 59.29 -57.28 -68.86
CA LYS A 290 59.89 -56.25 -69.72
C LYS A 290 61.41 -56.32 -69.72
N ALA A 291 62.03 -56.51 -68.56
CA ALA A 291 63.48 -56.65 -68.44
C ALA A 291 63.99 -57.92 -69.14
N SER A 292 63.33 -59.07 -68.95
CA SER A 292 63.66 -60.32 -69.65
C SER A 292 63.56 -60.13 -71.16
N LYS A 293 62.45 -59.56 -71.65
CA LYS A 293 62.26 -59.29 -73.08
C LYS A 293 63.35 -58.37 -73.64
N ALA A 294 63.76 -57.35 -72.89
CA ALA A 294 64.84 -56.46 -73.29
C ALA A 294 66.19 -57.19 -73.37
N ASN A 295 66.48 -58.06 -72.40
CA ASN A 295 67.70 -58.89 -72.39
C ASN A 295 67.71 -59.90 -73.56
N ASP A 296 66.60 -60.60 -73.80
CA ASP A 296 66.47 -61.54 -74.91
C ASP A 296 66.64 -60.83 -76.26
N LEU A 297 66.05 -59.64 -76.40
CA LEU A 297 66.21 -58.81 -77.60
C LEU A 297 67.68 -58.40 -77.79
N ALA A 298 68.38 -58.01 -76.73
CA ALA A 298 69.79 -57.67 -76.78
C ALA A 298 70.67 -58.89 -77.16
N ALA A 299 70.40 -60.06 -76.57
CA ALA A 299 71.10 -61.30 -76.89
C ALA A 299 70.89 -61.72 -78.36
N LEU A 300 69.65 -61.63 -78.86
CA LEU A 300 69.35 -61.90 -80.27
C LEU A 300 70.03 -60.91 -81.21
N GLN A 301 70.05 -59.62 -80.87
CA GLN A 301 70.77 -58.61 -81.64
C GLN A 301 72.27 -58.91 -81.67
N GLU A 302 72.86 -59.34 -80.56
CA GLU A 302 74.28 -59.69 -80.50
C GLU A 302 74.60 -60.96 -81.30
N LEU A 303 73.78 -62.01 -81.19
CA LEU A 303 73.91 -63.21 -82.01
C LEU A 303 73.77 -62.88 -83.51
N ALA A 304 72.83 -62.02 -83.88
CA ALA A 304 72.67 -61.57 -85.26
C ALA A 304 73.92 -60.84 -85.78
N LYS A 305 74.58 -60.03 -84.94
CA LYS A 305 75.88 -59.42 -85.30
C LYS A 305 76.96 -60.49 -85.45
N GLN A 306 77.03 -61.48 -84.55
CA GLN A 306 78.01 -62.58 -84.65
C GLN A 306 77.81 -63.39 -85.93
N CYS A 307 76.58 -63.74 -86.29
CA CYS A 307 76.27 -64.41 -87.56
C CYS A 307 76.75 -63.60 -88.76
N ARG A 308 76.50 -62.28 -88.79
CA ARG A 308 77.00 -61.41 -89.86
C ARG A 308 78.52 -61.40 -89.94
N LEU A 309 79.21 -61.37 -88.79
CA LEU A 309 80.67 -61.42 -88.74
C LEU A 309 81.22 -62.77 -89.24
N PHE A 310 80.61 -63.89 -88.85
CA PHE A 310 81.02 -65.21 -89.34
C PHE A 310 80.73 -65.38 -90.84
N GLU A 311 79.58 -64.93 -91.32
CA GLU A 311 79.27 -64.92 -92.75
C GLU A 311 80.29 -64.09 -93.54
N GLN A 312 80.63 -62.90 -93.04
CA GLN A 312 81.67 -62.06 -93.63
C GLN A 312 83.02 -62.79 -93.67
N ALA A 313 83.45 -63.40 -92.56
CA ALA A 313 84.72 -64.14 -92.49
C ALA A 313 84.74 -65.36 -93.44
N ILE A 314 83.64 -66.11 -93.55
CA ILE A 314 83.52 -67.24 -94.50
C ILE A 314 83.61 -66.74 -95.94
N MET A 315 82.94 -65.62 -96.25
CA MET A 315 83.00 -65.00 -97.57
C MET A 315 84.43 -64.53 -97.89
N GLU A 316 85.10 -63.88 -96.94
CA GLU A 316 86.50 -63.47 -97.07
C GLU A 316 87.43 -64.67 -97.31
N ASP A 317 87.33 -65.75 -96.52
CA ASP A 317 88.12 -66.99 -96.73
C ASP A 317 87.81 -67.66 -98.09
N ARG A 318 86.55 -67.66 -98.53
CA ARG A 318 86.17 -68.17 -99.86
C ARG A 318 86.83 -67.36 -100.97
N VAL A 319 86.75 -66.03 -100.88
CA VAL A 319 87.37 -65.11 -101.84
C VAL A 319 88.89 -65.26 -101.83
N GLU A 320 89.50 -65.40 -100.65
CA GLU A 320 90.95 -65.58 -100.50
C GLU A 320 91.40 -66.92 -101.12
N LYS A 321 90.68 -68.02 -100.86
CA LYS A 321 90.96 -69.32 -101.50
C LYS A 321 90.79 -69.28 -103.02
N GLU A 322 89.76 -68.60 -103.52
CA GLU A 322 89.58 -68.41 -104.96
C GLU A 322 90.69 -67.54 -105.58
N ALA A 323 91.09 -66.47 -104.91
CA ALA A 323 92.21 -65.63 -105.33
C ALA A 323 93.53 -66.40 -105.32
N ALA A 324 93.78 -67.22 -104.30
CA ALA A 324 94.94 -68.10 -104.22
C ALA A 324 94.95 -69.13 -105.35
N ARG A 325 93.81 -69.77 -105.65
CA ARG A 325 93.69 -70.66 -106.82
C ARG A 325 93.99 -69.93 -108.12
N ARG A 326 93.37 -68.76 -108.35
CA ARG A 326 93.63 -67.93 -109.53
C ARG A 326 95.10 -67.54 -109.65
N LYS A 327 95.77 -67.21 -108.55
CA LYS A 327 97.20 -66.89 -108.51
C LYS A 327 98.06 -68.10 -108.90
N VAL A 328 97.77 -69.28 -108.36
CA VAL A 328 98.48 -70.52 -108.75
C VAL A 328 98.26 -70.85 -110.23
N GLU A 329 97.05 -70.67 -110.75
CA GLU A 329 96.76 -70.85 -112.18
C GLU A 329 97.52 -69.85 -113.05
N GLN A 330 97.61 -68.58 -112.63
CA GLN A 330 98.42 -67.55 -113.28
C GLN A 330 99.90 -67.90 -113.23
N ASP A 331 100.47 -68.20 -112.07
CA ASP A 331 101.87 -68.60 -111.90
C ASP A 331 102.20 -69.85 -112.74
N ALA A 332 101.27 -70.80 -112.86
CA ALA A 332 101.42 -71.98 -113.71
C ALA A 332 101.39 -71.64 -115.21
N LEU A 333 100.56 -70.69 -115.63
CA LEU A 333 100.53 -70.17 -117.00
C LEU A 333 101.79 -69.36 -117.31
N GLU A 334 102.25 -68.54 -116.38
CA GLU A 334 103.52 -67.82 -116.46
C GLU A 334 104.68 -68.81 -116.54
N LEU A 335 104.72 -69.83 -115.70
CA LEU A 335 105.74 -70.88 -115.76
C LEU A 335 105.69 -71.66 -117.08
N LYS A 336 104.49 -71.97 -117.61
CA LYS A 336 104.34 -72.56 -118.95
C LYS A 336 104.90 -71.62 -120.03
N SER A 337 104.64 -70.33 -119.92
CA SER A 337 105.13 -69.30 -120.84
C SER A 337 106.66 -69.17 -120.73
N VAL A 338 107.22 -69.09 -119.53
CA VAL A 338 108.66 -69.12 -119.25
C VAL A 338 109.30 -70.41 -119.78
N LYS A 339 108.69 -71.59 -119.58
CA LYS A 339 109.17 -72.85 -120.14
C LYS A 339 109.16 -72.85 -121.66
N LYS A 340 108.13 -72.28 -122.31
CA LYS A 340 108.10 -72.07 -123.76
C LYS A 340 109.19 -71.10 -124.21
N LEU A 341 109.42 -70.02 -123.47
CA LEU A 341 110.49 -69.04 -123.72
C LEU A 341 111.88 -69.67 -123.55
N GLN A 342 112.08 -70.48 -122.51
CA GLN A 342 113.30 -71.27 -122.31
C GLN A 342 113.50 -72.31 -123.42
N ALA A 343 112.45 -73.00 -123.87
CA ALA A 343 112.51 -73.94 -124.98
C ALA A 343 112.78 -73.24 -126.32
N TRP A 344 112.16 -72.07 -126.54
CA TRP A 344 112.45 -71.21 -127.69
C TRP A 344 113.90 -70.73 -127.67
N TRP A 345 114.40 -70.21 -126.54
CA TRP A 345 115.78 -69.77 -126.37
C TRP A 345 116.76 -70.92 -126.55
N ARG A 346 116.53 -72.09 -125.92
CA ARG A 346 117.35 -73.30 -126.13
C ARG A 346 117.33 -73.72 -127.61
N GLY A 347 116.19 -73.70 -128.27
CA GLY A 347 116.08 -73.98 -129.71
C GLY A 347 116.77 -72.92 -130.59
N THR A 348 116.76 -71.65 -130.19
CA THR A 348 117.48 -70.56 -130.84
C THR A 348 118.99 -70.70 -130.62
N MET A 349 119.46 -71.10 -129.43
CA MET A 349 120.86 -71.45 -129.18
C MET A 349 121.33 -72.60 -130.08
N VAL A 350 120.49 -73.62 -130.30
CA VAL A 350 120.77 -74.73 -131.23
C VAL A 350 120.78 -74.27 -132.69
N ARG A 351 119.86 -73.39 -133.09
CA ARG A 351 119.73 -72.90 -134.48
C ARG A 351 120.76 -71.82 -134.86
N HIS A 352 121.19 -71.01 -133.90
CA HIS A 352 122.19 -69.94 -134.09
C HIS A 352 123.59 -70.32 -133.56
N ASN A 353 123.81 -71.57 -133.13
CA ASN A 353 125.11 -72.12 -132.70
C ASN A 353 125.84 -71.33 -131.60
N ILE A 354 125.13 -71.00 -130.51
CA ILE A 354 125.69 -70.30 -129.34
C ILE A 354 125.73 -71.25 -128.15
N GLY A 355 126.90 -71.35 -127.50
CA GLY A 355 127.15 -72.32 -126.42
C GLY A 355 127.55 -73.73 -126.94
N PRO A 356 127.37 -74.81 -126.16
CA PRO A 356 127.98 -76.14 -126.38
C PRO A 356 127.53 -76.89 -127.65
N TYR A 357 126.74 -76.26 -128.53
CA TYR A 357 126.17 -76.85 -129.75
C TYR A 357 126.94 -76.51 -131.05
N LYS A 358 128.14 -75.94 -130.96
CA LYS A 358 128.94 -75.50 -132.12
C LYS A 358 129.62 -76.62 -132.94
N ALA A 359 129.47 -77.91 -132.57
CA ALA A 359 130.33 -79.01 -133.06
C ALA A 359 129.60 -80.22 -133.68
N LEU A 360 128.46 -80.04 -134.37
CA LEU A 360 127.64 -81.18 -134.86
C LEU A 360 127.26 -81.13 -136.36
N LYS A 361 128.09 -80.52 -137.22
CA LYS A 361 127.88 -80.56 -138.68
C LYS A 361 129.02 -81.24 -139.45
N LYS A 362 129.22 -82.55 -139.24
CA LYS A 362 129.77 -83.52 -140.23
C LYS A 362 129.76 -84.99 -139.74
N SER A 363 128.66 -85.70 -139.99
CA SER A 363 128.52 -87.17 -140.24
C SER A 363 127.01 -87.48 -140.34
N LYS A 364 126.44 -87.93 -141.48
CA LYS A 364 126.36 -89.33 -142.00
C LYS A 364 125.94 -90.32 -140.88
N GLU A 365 124.97 -91.23 -140.99
CA GLU A 365 124.21 -91.86 -142.08
C GLU A 365 123.04 -92.64 -141.40
N ASP A 366 122.06 -93.09 -142.20
CA ASP A 366 121.11 -94.20 -141.95
C ASP A 366 119.69 -94.00 -141.35
N GLU A 367 118.77 -94.62 -142.11
CA GLU A 367 117.31 -94.86 -142.10
C GLU A 367 116.78 -95.80 -140.95
N PRO A 368 115.51 -96.33 -140.92
CA PRO A 368 114.16 -95.74 -141.12
C PRO A 368 113.02 -96.36 -140.22
N LYS A 369 111.77 -95.88 -140.45
CA LYS A 369 110.43 -96.56 -140.46
C LYS A 369 109.75 -97.15 -139.20
N GLY A 370 108.44 -96.83 -139.08
CA GLY A 370 107.44 -97.66 -138.39
C GLY A 370 106.01 -97.09 -138.41
N LYS A 371 105.15 -97.65 -139.27
CA LYS A 371 103.67 -97.47 -139.31
C LYS A 371 103.01 -98.27 -138.17
N ASP A 372 101.82 -97.89 -137.69
CA ASP A 372 100.61 -98.74 -137.88
C ASP A 372 99.28 -98.06 -137.50
N LYS A 373 98.21 -98.56 -138.13
CA LYS A 373 96.77 -98.30 -137.97
C LYS A 373 96.15 -99.14 -136.85
N GLY A 374 95.02 -98.69 -136.30
CA GLY A 374 93.96 -99.56 -135.75
C GLY A 374 93.18 -98.91 -134.60
N LYS A 375 91.90 -98.55 -134.70
CA LYS A 375 90.64 -99.33 -134.75
C LYS A 375 90.03 -99.62 -133.35
N LYS A 376 88.81 -99.08 -133.16
CA LYS A 376 87.62 -99.62 -132.45
C LYS A 376 87.52 -99.73 -130.92
N GLU A 377 86.35 -99.21 -130.46
CA GLU A 377 85.35 -99.79 -129.53
C GLU A 377 85.53 -99.83 -127.99
N LYS A 378 84.43 -99.40 -127.34
CA LYS A 378 83.71 -99.98 -126.17
C LYS A 378 84.09 -99.65 -124.72
N ALA A 379 83.09 -99.06 -124.05
CA ALA A 379 82.36 -99.53 -122.84
C ALA A 379 83.07 -99.85 -121.50
N GLY A 380 82.36 -99.52 -120.41
CA GLY A 380 82.51 -100.10 -119.06
C GLY A 380 83.19 -99.14 -118.07
N ALA A 381 82.48 -98.53 -117.11
CA ALA A 381 81.97 -99.09 -115.85
C ALA A 381 83.00 -99.21 -114.70
N LYS A 382 82.64 -98.54 -113.59
CA LYS A 382 82.86 -98.91 -112.16
C LYS A 382 84.25 -98.76 -111.49
N LYS A 383 84.21 -97.88 -110.48
CA LYS A 383 84.43 -98.12 -109.02
C LYS A 383 85.78 -97.73 -108.37
N ARG A 384 85.55 -97.08 -107.21
CA ARG A 384 86.28 -97.07 -105.92
C ARG A 384 87.48 -96.12 -105.81
N LYS A 385 87.42 -95.18 -104.86
CA LYS A 385 87.47 -95.45 -103.41
C LYS A 385 86.59 -94.48 -102.64
#